data_AF-A0AA89PXT1-F1
#
_entry.id   AF-A0AA89PXT1-F1
#
_cell.length_a   1.000
_cell.length_b   1.000
_cell.length_c   1.000
_cell.angle_alpha   90.00
_cell.angle_beta   90.00
_cell.angle_gamma   90.00
#
_symmetry.space_group_name_H-M   'P 1'
#
loop_
_entity.id
_entity.type
_entity.pdbx_description
1 polymer ?
#
loop_
_entity_poly.entity_id
_entity_poly.type
_entity_poly.pdbx_seq_one_letter_code
_entity_poly.pdbx_strand_id
1 'polypeptide(L)' 'MNGISTLLIVVGLFLVGGIYSFIKQKMPKGLIVLLSIGAAMCLVAGVVRLEVWN' A
#
# COMPACT_ATOMS: atom_id res chain seq x y z
N MET A 1 6.14 11.89 13.57
CA MET A 1 5.55 11.30 12.35
C MET A 1 5.35 12.41 11.33
N ASN A 2 6.08 12.35 10.21
CA ASN A 2 5.86 13.27 9.09
C ASN A 2 4.52 12.94 8.41
N GLY A 3 3.75 13.96 8.03
CA GLY A 3 2.46 13.80 7.35
C GLY A 3 2.54 12.96 6.07
N ILE A 4 3.69 12.98 5.37
CA ILE A 4 3.95 12.13 4.21
C ILE A 4 3.99 10.64 4.59
N SER A 5 4.65 10.29 5.70
CA SER A 5 4.75 8.90 6.16
C SER A 5 3.36 8.34 6.50
N THR A 6 2.54 9.12 7.21
CA THR A 6 1.16 8.76 7.53
C THR A 6 0.32 8.55 6.26
N LEU A 7 0.41 9.48 5.30
CA LEU A 7 -0.32 9.38 4.04
C LEU A 7 0.04 8.11 3.28
N LEU A 8 1.33 7.82 3.13
CA LEU A 8 1.81 6.63 2.43
C LEU A 8 1.34 5.33 3.09
N ILE A 9 1.33 5.27 4.43
CA ILE A 9 0.85 4.09 5.17
C ILE A 9 -0.66 3.92 4.99
N VAL A 10 -1.45 4.99 5.16
CA VAL A 10 -2.91 4.94 5.01
C VAL A 10 -3.30 4.55 3.59
N VAL A 11 -2.66 5.14 2.57
CA VAL A 11 -2.87 4.76 1.17
C VAL A 11 -2.47 3.31 0.94
N GLY A 12 -1.30 2.88 1.42
CA GLY A 12 -0.86 1.49 1.30
C GLY A 12 -1.87 0.50 1.88
N LEU A 13 -2.39 0.75 3.09
CA LEU A 13 -3.41 -0.09 3.73
C LEU A 13 -4.74 -0.06 2.98
N PHE A 14 -5.15 1.10 2.45
CA PHE A 14 -6.33 1.22 1.60
C PHE A 14 -6.20 0.37 0.32
N LEU A 15 -5.03 0.40 -0.33
CA LEU A 15 -4.77 -0.39 -1.53
C LEU A 15 -4.81 -1.91 -1.23
N VAL A 16 -4.39 -2.35 -0.04
CA VAL A 16 -4.56 -3.75 0.40
C VAL A 16 -6.04 -4.14 0.46
N GLY A 17 -6.90 -3.27 0.96
CA GLY A 17 -8.36 -3.46 0.88
C GLY A 17 -8.85 -3.56 -0.57
N GLY A 18 -8.32 -2.72 -1.45
CA GLY A 18 -8.58 -2.77 -2.90
C GLY A 18 -8.17 -4.10 -3.54
N ILE A 19 -7.01 -4.64 -3.19
CA ILE A 19 -6.52 -5.95 -3.66
C ILE A 19 -7.49 -7.06 -3.27
N TYR A 20 -7.91 -7.10 -2.00
CA TYR A 20 -8.88 -8.09 -1.52
C TYR A 20 -10.20 -7.99 -2.30
N SER A 21 -10.69 -6.77 -2.52
CA SER A 21 -11.89 -6.51 -3.32
C SER A 21 -11.73 -7.02 -4.76
N PHE A 22 -10.60 -6.73 -5.41
CA PHE A 22 -10.33 -7.14 -6.80
C PHE A 22 -10.20 -8.66 -6.95
N ILE A 23 -9.64 -9.34 -5.95
CA ILE A 23 -9.61 -10.80 -5.90
C ILE A 23 -11.04 -11.36 -5.86
N LYS A 24 -11.91 -10.81 -5.00
CA LYS A 24 -13.32 -11.24 -4.91
C LYS A 24 -14.12 -10.95 -6.18
N GLN A 25 -13.80 -9.87 -6.89
CA GLN A 25 -14.40 -9.49 -8.16
C GLN A 25 -13.82 -10.25 -9.37
N LYS A 26 -12.83 -11.14 -9.16
CA LYS A 26 -12.15 -11.90 -10.22
C LYS A 26 -11.53 -11.01 -11.31
N MET A 27 -10.98 -9.88 -10.90
CA MET A 27 -10.29 -8.94 -11.80
C MET A 27 -9.04 -9.59 -12.44
N PRO A 28 -8.55 -9.07 -13.59
CA PRO A 28 -7.36 -9.58 -14.25
C PRO A 28 -6.15 -9.66 -13.31
N LYS A 29 -5.44 -10.80 -13.32
CA LYS A 29 -4.30 -11.03 -12.41
C LYS A 29 -3.21 -9.97 -12.54
N GLY A 30 -2.94 -9.49 -13.76
CA GLY A 30 -1.96 -8.43 -14.00
C GLY A 30 -2.27 -7.13 -13.25
N LEU A 31 -3.56 -6.75 -13.19
CA LEU A 31 -4.02 -5.59 -12.43
C LEU A 31 -3.80 -5.79 -10.93
N ILE A 32 -4.14 -6.97 -10.41
CA ILE A 32 -3.96 -7.32 -9.00
C ILE A 32 -2.48 -7.29 -8.62
N VAL A 33 -1.60 -7.83 -9.47
CA VAL A 33 -0.13 -7.82 -9.26
C VAL A 33 0.39 -6.38 -9.24
N LEU A 34 0.00 -5.56 -10.21
CA LEU A 34 0.41 -4.15 -10.25
C LEU A 34 -0.04 -3.38 -9.00
N LEU A 35 -1.30 -3.56 -8.60
CA LEU A 35 -1.84 -2.94 -7.39
C LEU A 35 -1.10 -3.41 -6.13
N SER A 36 -0.75 -4.70 -6.06
CA SER A 36 0.02 -5.28 -4.96
C SER A 36 1.41 -4.68 -4.85
N ILE A 37 2.10 -4.47 -5.98
CA ILE A 37 3.39 -3.80 -6.01
C ILE A 37 3.24 -2.35 -5.50
N GLY A 38 2.24 -1.61 -5.99
CA GLY A 38 1.99 -0.24 -5.55
C GLY A 38 1.67 -0.11 -4.05
N ALA A 39 0.87 -1.04 -3.52
CA ALA A 39 0.57 -1.12 -2.09
C ALA A 39 1.83 -1.38 -1.26
N ALA A 40 2.65 -2.37 -1.67
CA ALA A 40 3.92 -2.67 -1.01
C ALA A 40 4.87 -1.47 -1.04
N MET A 41 5.00 -0.79 -2.19
CA MET A 41 5.83 0.41 -2.31
C MET A 41 5.38 1.52 -1.36
N CYS A 42 4.08 1.80 -1.25
CA CYS A 42 3.55 2.80 -0.32
C CYS A 42 3.84 2.44 1.14
N LEU A 43 3.58 1.19 1.54
CA LEU A 43 3.81 0.73 2.91
C LEU A 43 5.29 0.78 3.29
N VAL A 44 6.17 0.22 2.46
CA VAL A 44 7.62 0.23 2.72
C VAL A 44 8.15 1.66 2.79
N ALA A 45 7.76 2.51 1.83
CA ALA A 45 8.21 3.89 1.78
C ALA A 45 7.67 4.74 2.95
N GLY A 46 6.48 4.42 3.46
CA GLY A 46 5.93 5.04 4.66
C GLY A 46 6.65 4.60 5.94
N VAL A 47 6.92 3.29 6.08
CA VAL A 47 7.62 2.70 7.24
C VAL A 47 9.06 3.20 7.34
N VAL A 48 9.81 3.24 6.23
CA VAL A 48 11.20 3.73 6.21
C VAL A 48 11.30 5.20 6.67
N ARG A 49 10.25 6.00 6.44
CA ARG A 49 10.18 7.41 6.86
C ARG A 49 9.61 7.62 8.28
N LEU A 50 9.48 6.57 9.09
CA LEU A 50 9.12 6.73 10.49
C LEU A 50 10.34 7.25 11.27
N GLU A 51 10.13 8.19 12.19
CA GLU A 51 11.21 8.77 13.00
C GLU A 51 11.67 7.85 14.15
N VAL A 52 11.15 6.61 14.21
CA VAL A 52 11.48 5.61 15.25
C VAL A 52 12.83 4.93 15.02
N TRP A 53 13.42 5.10 13.84
CA TRP A 53 14.68 4.46 13.45
C TRP A 53 15.93 5.26 13.87
N ASN A 54 15.75 6.43 14.47
CA ASN A 54 16.80 7.31 14.97
C ASN A 54 16.83 7.26 16.51
#